data_AF-A0AB74N1Q7-F1
#
_entry.id   AF-A0AB74N1Q7-F1
#
_cell.length_a   1.000
_cell.length_b   1.000
_cell.length_c   1.000
_cell.angle_alpha   90.00
_cell.angle_beta   90.00
_cell.angle_gamma   90.00
#
_symmetry.space_group_name_H-M   'P 1'
#
loop_
_entity.id
_entity.type
_entity.pdbx_description
1 polymer ?
#
loop_
_entity_poly.entity_id
_entity_poly.type
_entity_poly.pdbx_seq_one_letter_code
_entity_poly.pdbx_strand_id
1 'polypeptide(L)'
;RVSPFDININDSESFYKVQFRMLDDQGNPYANVPFSVLLSEREQHGITDSDGLTPIFYTQNEENVKCRLHIDHEEDWKWETN
;
A
#
# COMPACT_ATOMS: atom_id res chain seq x y z
N ARG A 1 -7.29 4.71 21.86
CA ARG A 1 -6.93 5.43 20.61
C ARG A 1 -7.36 4.48 19.50
N VAL A 2 -8.44 4.80 18.78
CA VAL A 2 -9.00 3.91 17.75
C VAL A 2 -8.20 4.10 16.47
N SER A 3 -7.74 3.02 15.84
CA SER A 3 -7.04 3.12 14.56
C SER A 3 -8.05 3.54 13.50
N PRO A 4 -7.72 4.45 12.57
CA PRO A 4 -8.60 4.77 11.44
C PRO A 4 -8.83 3.57 10.50
N PHE A 5 -8.15 2.45 10.75
CA PHE A 5 -8.29 1.17 10.03
C PHE A 5 -9.22 0.17 10.75
N ASP A 6 -9.69 0.46 11.95
CA ASP A 6 -10.62 -0.40 12.68
C ASP A 6 -12.06 -0.18 12.17
N ILE A 7 -12.43 -0.85 11.09
CA ILE A 7 -13.80 -0.85 10.57
C ILE A 7 -14.65 -1.82 11.39
N ASN A 8 -15.81 -1.36 11.86
CA ASN A 8 -16.80 -2.18 12.57
C ASN A 8 -17.53 -3.05 11.54
N ILE A 9 -17.11 -4.31 11.40
CA ILE A 9 -17.58 -5.24 10.36
C ILE A 9 -18.99 -5.73 10.72
N ASN A 10 -19.99 -5.34 9.93
CA ASN A 10 -21.25 -6.07 9.85
C ASN A 10 -20.99 -7.34 9.01
N ASP A 11 -21.28 -8.52 9.57
CA ASP A 11 -20.92 -9.87 9.11
C ASP A 11 -21.44 -10.29 7.70
N SER A 12 -21.99 -9.37 6.90
CA SER A 12 -22.63 -9.66 5.61
C SER A 12 -21.85 -9.19 4.38
N GLU A 13 -20.72 -8.51 4.53
CA GLU A 13 -19.88 -8.07 3.40
C GLU A 13 -18.52 -8.80 3.42
N SER A 14 -18.24 -9.56 2.36
CA SER A 14 -16.94 -10.20 2.17
C SER A 14 -15.96 -9.16 1.62
N PHE A 15 -14.98 -8.77 2.45
CA PHE A 15 -13.92 -7.86 2.03
C PHE A 15 -12.68 -8.66 1.59
N TYR A 16 -12.07 -8.26 0.49
CA TYR A 16 -10.74 -8.74 0.11
C TYR A 16 -9.69 -8.05 0.98
N LYS A 17 -8.78 -8.85 1.54
CA LYS A 17 -7.65 -8.37 2.35
C LYS A 17 -6.42 -8.26 1.45
N VAL A 18 -5.84 -7.07 1.37
CA VAL A 18 -4.65 -6.80 0.56
C VAL A 18 -3.55 -6.25 1.44
N GLN A 19 -2.34 -6.81 1.31
CA GLN A 19 -1.13 -6.32 1.95
C GLN A 19 0.05 -6.51 1.00
N PHE A 20 0.93 -5.52 0.94
CA PHE A 20 2.16 -5.59 0.15
C PHE A 20 3.37 -5.67 1.07
N ARG A 21 4.38 -6.44 0.64
CA ARG A 21 5.72 -6.42 1.22
C ARG A 21 6.70 -5.87 0.18
N MET A 22 7.37 -4.78 0.53
CA MET A 22 8.29 -4.06 -0.34
C MET A 22 9.72 -4.42 0.02
N LEU A 23 10.42 -5.04 -0.93
CA LEU A 23 11.81 -5.48 -0.78
C LEU A 23 12.65 -4.92 -1.94
N ASP A 24 13.94 -4.70 -1.71
CA ASP A 24 14.91 -4.48 -2.78
C ASP A 24 15.26 -5.79 -3.51
N ASP A 25 16.09 -5.69 -4.56
CA ASP A 25 16.52 -6.85 -5.36
C ASP A 25 17.36 -7.88 -4.57
N GLN A 26 17.86 -7.50 -3.40
CA GLN A 26 18.64 -8.38 -2.50
C GLN A 26 17.74 -9.01 -1.42
N GLY A 27 16.46 -8.64 -1.36
CA GLY A 27 15.50 -9.11 -0.37
C GLY A 27 15.50 -8.33 0.94
N ASN A 28 16.21 -7.19 1.03
CA ASN A 28 16.15 -6.34 2.21
C ASN A 28 14.83 -5.54 2.20
N PRO A 29 14.18 -5.37 3.36
CA PRO A 29 12.93 -4.61 3.42
C PRO A 29 13.17 -3.11 3.25
N TYR A 30 12.33 -2.47 2.44
CA TYR A 30 12.19 -1.02 2.45
C TYR A 30 11.45 -0.58 3.72
N ALA A 31 12.18 -0.49 4.84
CA ALA A 31 11.62 -0.18 6.14
C ALA A 31 11.42 1.32 6.35
N ASN A 32 10.29 1.70 6.95
CA ASN A 32 9.94 3.10 7.25
C ASN A 32 9.93 4.05 6.04
N VAL A 33 9.58 3.53 4.86
CA VAL A 33 9.56 4.30 3.62
C VAL A 33 8.12 4.73 3.31
N PRO A 34 7.87 6.02 2.98
CA PRO A 34 6.55 6.47 2.58
C PRO A 34 6.07 5.78 1.30
N PHE A 35 4.76 5.58 1.17
CA PHE A 35 4.16 5.02 -0.03
C PHE A 35 2.76 5.60 -0.28
N SER A 36 2.29 5.46 -1.52
CA SER A 36 0.90 5.66 -1.93
C SER A 36 0.29 4.35 -2.41
N VAL A 37 -0.98 4.13 -2.09
CA VAL A 37 -1.80 3.07 -2.69
C VAL A 37 -3.06 3.67 -3.27
N LEU A 38 -3.36 3.36 -4.53
CA LEU A 38 -4.59 3.73 -5.19
C LEU A 38 -5.51 2.51 -5.20
N LEU A 39 -6.61 2.63 -4.45
CA LEU A 39 -7.78 1.77 -4.53
C LEU A 39 -8.87 2.51 -5.34
N SER A 40 -9.89 1.79 -5.80
CA SER A 40 -10.93 2.27 -6.72
C SER A 40 -11.62 3.55 -6.22
N GLU A 41 -11.74 3.70 -4.90
CA GLU A 41 -12.43 4.85 -4.31
C GLU A 41 -11.49 5.97 -3.88
N ARG A 42 -10.21 5.68 -3.62
CA ARG A 42 -9.29 6.66 -3.02
C ARG A 42 -7.82 6.26 -3.11
N GLU A 43 -6.98 7.28 -3.19
CA GLU A 43 -5.57 7.18 -2.84
C GLU A 43 -5.41 7.23 -1.31
N GLN A 44 -4.54 6.38 -0.78
CA GLN A 44 -4.14 6.38 0.63
C GLN A 44 -2.61 6.45 0.72
N HIS A 45 -2.12 7.22 1.68
CA HIS A 45 -0.69 7.32 1.96
C HIS A 45 -0.36 6.59 3.26
N GLY A 46 0.82 5.99 3.31
CA GLY A 46 1.30 5.31 4.50
C GLY A 46 2.82 5.27 4.56
N ILE A 47 3.32 4.58 5.58
CA ILE A 47 4.73 4.28 5.78
C ILE A 47 4.83 2.78 6.01
N THR A 48 5.78 2.11 5.36
CA THR A 48 6.05 0.69 5.58
C THR A 48 6.60 0.43 6.98
N ASP A 49 6.34 -0.75 7.53
CA ASP A 49 6.89 -1.14 8.83
C ASP A 49 8.37 -1.59 8.72
N SER A 50 8.92 -2.11 9.83
CA SER A 50 10.31 -2.61 9.88
C SER A 50 10.60 -3.78 8.95
N ASP A 51 9.58 -4.53 8.53
CA ASP A 51 9.69 -5.69 7.64
C ASP A 51 9.31 -5.35 6.18
N GLY A 52 9.09 -4.06 5.90
CA GLY A 52 8.72 -3.54 4.59
C GLY A 52 7.24 -3.75 4.25
N LEU A 53 6.39 -4.06 5.23
CA LEU A 53 4.97 -4.31 5.00
C LEU A 53 4.17 -3.01 5.00
N THR A 54 3.17 -2.95 4.13
CA THR A 54 2.11 -1.96 4.24
C THR A 54 1.11 -2.37 5.34
N PRO A 55 0.30 -1.42 5.84
CA PRO A 55 -0.95 -1.76 6.52
C PRO A 55 -1.84 -2.65 5.63
N ILE A 56 -2.78 -3.33 6.26
CA ILE A 56 -3.79 -4.11 5.55
C ILE A 56 -4.85 -3.16 4.99
N PHE A 57 -5.15 -3.32 3.70
CA PHE A 57 -6.26 -2.66 3.02
C PHE A 57 -7.40 -3.65 2.83
N TYR A 58 -8.62 -3.11 2.83
CA TYR A 58 -9.84 -3.86 2.60
C TYR A 58 -10.54 -3.29 1.37
N THR A 59 -10.91 -4.15 0.42
CA THR A 59 -11.72 -3.77 -0.73
C THR A 59 -13.01 -4.57 -0.74
N GLN A 60 -14.10 -3.95 -1.17
CA GLN A 60 -15.41 -4.63 -1.27
C GLN A 60 -15.55 -5.45 -2.56
N ASN A 61 -14.79 -5.10 -3.60
CA ASN A 61 -14.83 -5.73 -4.91
C ASN A 61 -13.44 -6.19 -5.33
N GLU A 62 -13.40 -7.11 -6.30
CA GLU A 62 -12.16 -7.40 -7.03
C GLU A 62 -11.77 -6.16 -7.85
N GLU A 63 -10.54 -5.69 -7.68
CA GLU A 63 -10.08 -4.45 -8.30
C GLU A 63 -8.57 -4.42 -8.53
N ASN A 64 -8.14 -3.53 -9.43
CA ASN A 64 -6.73 -3.26 -9.67
C ASN A 64 -6.19 -2.31 -8.60
N VAL A 65 -5.26 -2.82 -7.79
CA VAL A 65 -4.55 -2.02 -6.79
C VAL A 65 -3.22 -1.56 -7.35
N LYS A 66 -2.96 -0.25 -7.33
CA LYS A 66 -1.64 0.30 -7.66
C LYS A 66 -0.96 0.74 -6.37
N CYS A 67 0.24 0.25 -6.10
CA CYS A 67 1.04 0.69 -4.98
C CYS A 67 2.35 1.27 -5.49
N ARG A 68 2.74 2.43 -4.94
CA ARG A 68 3.97 3.14 -5.28
C ARG A 68 4.74 3.43 -4.00
N LEU A 69 5.95 2.90 -3.91
CA LEU A 69 6.90 3.25 -2.86
C LEU A 69 7.57 4.59 -3.20
N HIS A 70 7.66 5.50 -2.24
CA HIS A 70 8.34 6.79 -2.38
C HIS A 70 9.76 6.66 -1.87
N ILE A 71 10.60 6.04 -2.69
CA ILE A 71 12.04 6.09 -2.51
C ILE A 71 12.50 7.46 -3.01
N ASP A 72 13.00 8.31 -2.11
CA ASP A 72 13.69 9.57 -2.46
C ASP A 72 15.00 9.21 -3.16
N HIS A 73 14.92 8.70 -4.37
CA HIS A 73 16.02 8.78 -5.29
C HIS A 73 15.95 10.19 -5.90
N GLU A 74 17.02 10.94 -5.77
CA GLU A 74 17.38 12.02 -6.69
C GLU A 74 17.65 11.46 -8.11
N GLU A 75 16.82 10.54 -8.61
CA GLU A 75 16.86 10.08 -9.98
C GLU A 75 15.54 10.45 -10.65
N ASP A 76 15.64 11.50 -11.48
CA ASP A 76 14.63 12.00 -12.41
C ASP A 76 14.19 10.89 -13.38
N TRP A 77 13.35 9.98 -12.92
CA TRP A 77 12.70 9.02 -13.80
C TRP A 77 11.57 9.73 -14.54
N LYS A 78 11.79 10.02 -15.82
CA LYS A 78 10.72 10.44 -16.74
C LYS A 78 10.00 9.18 -17.20
N TRP A 79 8.67 9.16 -17.09
CA TRP A 79 7.85 8.15 -17.74
C TRP A 79 8.11 8.19 -19.25
N GLU A 80 8.63 7.10 -19.82
CA GLU A 80 8.58 6.90 -21.27
C GLU A 80 7.15 6.53 -21.64
N THR A 81 6.40 7.51 -22.13
CA THR A 81 5.16 7.27 -22.89
C THR A 81 5.57 6.86 -24.30
N ASN A 82 5.43 5.57 -24.63
CA ASN A 82 5.34 5.11 -26.03
C ASN A 82 3.99 5.51 -26.63
#